data_AF-A0A7V7ZG12-F1
#
_entry.id   AF-A0A7V7ZG12-F1
#
_cell.length_a   1.000
_cell.length_b   1.000
_cell.length_c   1.000
_cell.angle_alpha   90.00
_cell.angle_beta   90.00
_cell.angle_gamma   90.00
#
_symmetry.space_group_name_H-M   'P 1'
#
loop_
_entity.id
_entity.type
_entity.pdbx_description
1 polymer ?
#
loop_
_entity_poly.entity_id
_entity_poly.type
_entity_poly.pdbx_seq_one_letter_code
_entity_poly.pdbx_strand_id
1 'polypeptide(L)'
;MIKHSDIPQPFLAAFSPSWSWCSHCHRAYLAGSVRTVASPSGKRHAKPHTVHICAYPDCDGILRRIEWPWSIYRSWHPDQPATPEQDIIYPA
;
A
#
# COMPACT_ATOMS: atom_id res chain seq x y z
N MET A 1 35.31 18.61 -20.94
CA MET A 1 35.07 17.49 -20.00
C MET A 1 34.31 18.03 -18.80
N ILE A 2 33.00 17.80 -18.72
CA ILE A 2 32.18 18.24 -17.58
C ILE A 2 31.97 17.00 -16.71
N LYS A 3 32.44 17.06 -15.46
CA LYS A 3 32.24 16.01 -14.45
C LYS A 3 30.78 16.11 -13.98
N HIS A 4 30.00 15.06 -14.24
CA HIS A 4 28.64 14.90 -13.74
C HIS A 4 28.67 14.52 -12.25
N SER A 5 28.96 15.47 -11.39
CA SER A 5 28.90 15.27 -9.94
C SER A 5 28.01 16.34 -9.33
N ASP A 6 27.05 15.84 -8.54
CA ASP A 6 26.15 16.57 -7.65
C ASP A 6 24.86 17.15 -8.28
N ILE A 7 23.92 16.26 -8.59
CA ILE A 7 22.50 16.64 -8.59
C ILE A 7 22.03 16.55 -7.14
N PRO A 8 21.50 17.62 -6.54
CA PRO A 8 20.95 17.57 -5.19
C PRO A 8 19.88 16.49 -5.10
N GLN A 9 20.06 15.53 -4.19
CA GLN A 9 19.10 14.44 -3.93
C GLN A 9 17.71 14.82 -3.38
N PRO A 10 17.37 16.04 -2.87
CA PRO A 10 16.05 16.23 -2.26
C PRO A 10 14.90 16.35 -3.27
N PHE A 11 15.15 16.46 -4.59
CA PHE A 11 14.07 16.62 -5.58
C PHE A 11 13.44 15.30 -6.04
N LEU A 12 14.16 14.18 -5.96
CA LEU A 12 13.64 12.86 -6.36
C LEU A 12 12.82 12.16 -5.26
N ALA A 13 12.97 12.57 -4.00
CA ALA A 13 12.18 12.02 -2.89
C ALA A 13 10.69 12.42 -2.97
N ALA A 14 10.35 13.53 -3.64
CA ALA A 14 8.99 14.04 -3.74
C ALA A 14 8.09 13.29 -4.74
N PHE A 15 8.65 12.40 -5.57
CA PHE A 15 7.91 11.63 -6.59
C PHE A 15 7.86 10.13 -6.32
N SER A 16 8.28 9.69 -5.12
CA SER A 16 8.08 8.29 -4.74
C SER A 16 6.59 8.04 -4.55
N PRO A 17 5.99 7.06 -5.24
CA PRO A 17 4.57 6.79 -5.08
C PRO A 17 4.30 6.39 -3.63
N SER A 18 3.16 6.83 -3.09
CA SER A 18 2.72 6.39 -1.77
C SER A 18 2.50 4.88 -1.79
N TRP A 19 3.05 4.15 -0.82
CA TRP A 19 2.89 2.70 -0.70
C TRP A 19 2.00 2.34 0.48
N SER A 20 1.27 1.25 0.33
CA SER A 20 0.46 0.63 1.38
C SER A 20 0.91 -0.81 1.58
N TRP A 21 0.75 -1.33 2.79
CA TRP A 21 1.01 -2.70 3.18
C TRP A 21 -0.26 -3.33 3.73
N CYS A 22 -0.56 -4.55 3.31
CA CYS A 22 -1.72 -5.29 3.77
C CYS A 22 -1.33 -6.27 4.87
N SER A 23 -1.87 -6.12 6.08
CA SER A 23 -1.61 -7.02 7.21
C SER A 23 -2.26 -8.40 7.12
N HIS A 24 -2.88 -8.72 5.97
CA HIS A 24 -3.50 -10.03 5.74
C HIS A 24 -2.66 -10.91 4.82
N CYS A 25 -2.21 -10.37 3.69
CA CYS A 25 -1.29 -11.07 2.78
C CYS A 25 0.18 -10.66 2.95
N HIS A 26 0.44 -9.69 3.82
CA HIS A 26 1.75 -9.08 4.12
C HIS A 26 2.50 -8.51 2.92
N ARG A 27 1.82 -8.23 1.81
CA ARG A 27 2.41 -7.62 0.61
C ARG A 27 2.22 -6.11 0.58
N ALA A 28 3.21 -5.41 0.04
CA ALA A 28 3.11 -3.99 -0.27
C ALA A 28 2.49 -3.77 -1.67
N TYR A 29 1.81 -2.65 -1.86
CA TYR A 29 1.24 -2.23 -3.15
C TYR A 29 1.16 -0.71 -3.21
N LEU A 30 1.11 -0.17 -4.43
CA LEU A 30 0.96 1.26 -4.65
C LEU A 30 -0.39 1.73 -4.07
N ALA A 31 -0.36 2.76 -3.24
CA ALA A 31 -1.54 3.34 -2.64
C ALA A 31 -2.55 3.74 -3.73
N GLY A 32 -3.81 3.35 -3.54
CA GLY A 32 -4.86 3.55 -4.54
C GLY A 32 -5.03 2.40 -5.53
N SER A 33 -4.10 1.45 -5.62
CA SER A 33 -4.25 0.22 -6.43
C SER A 33 -5.21 -0.81 -5.81
N VAL A 34 -6.13 -0.35 -4.98
CA VAL A 34 -7.10 -1.18 -4.24
C VAL A 34 -8.13 -1.78 -5.18
N ARG A 35 -8.59 -2.99 -4.87
CA ARG A 35 -9.77 -3.56 -5.53
C ARG A 35 -11.01 -2.94 -4.94
N THR A 36 -12.05 -2.85 -5.77
CA THR A 36 -13.31 -2.20 -5.43
C THR A 36 -14.42 -3.24 -5.55
N VAL A 37 -15.10 -3.53 -4.45
CA VAL A 37 -16.19 -4.51 -4.39
C VAL A 37 -17.50 -3.81 -4.00
N ALA A 38 -18.56 -4.08 -4.75
CA ALA A 38 -19.88 -3.59 -4.43
C ALA A 38 -20.49 -4.49 -3.34
N SER A 39 -20.83 -3.91 -2.20
CA SER A 39 -21.65 -4.58 -1.20
C SER A 39 -23.12 -4.24 -1.47
N PRO A 40 -23.99 -5.23 -1.69
CA PRO A 40 -25.42 -4.99 -1.84
C PRO A 40 -26.00 -4.39 -0.55
N SER A 41 -27.13 -3.69 -0.69
CA SER A 41 -27.89 -3.24 0.48
C SER A 41 -28.32 -4.46 1.30
N GLY A 42 -28.19 -4.37 2.62
CA GLY A 42 -28.56 -5.44 3.54
C GLY A 42 -28.92 -4.87 4.90
N LYS A 43 -29.21 -5.74 5.88
CA LYS A 43 -29.64 -5.31 7.23
C LYS A 43 -28.70 -4.30 7.91
N ARG A 44 -27.41 -4.28 7.55
CA ARG A 44 -26.39 -3.35 8.08
C ARG A 44 -26.23 -2.06 7.26
N HIS A 45 -26.62 -2.05 5.99
CA HIS A 45 -26.48 -0.90 5.10
C HIS A 45 -27.71 -0.78 4.20
N ALA A 46 -28.53 0.24 4.45
CA ALA A 46 -29.79 0.48 3.74
C ALA A 46 -29.61 0.81 2.25
N LYS A 47 -28.39 1.19 1.85
CA LYS A 47 -28.04 1.47 0.45
C LYS A 47 -26.84 0.60 0.04
N PRO A 48 -26.74 0.22 -1.24
CA PRO A 48 -25.52 -0.35 -1.78
C PRO A 48 -24.35 0.59 -1.49
N HIS A 49 -23.22 0.03 -1.13
CA HIS A 49 -22.01 0.79 -0.89
C HIS A 49 -20.82 0.06 -1.46
N THR A 50 -19.78 0.84 -1.75
CA THR A 50 -18.56 0.33 -2.33
C THR A 50 -17.53 0.17 -1.22
N VAL A 51 -16.89 -0.99 -1.17
CA VAL A 51 -15.78 -1.26 -0.25
C VAL A 51 -14.51 -1.37 -1.07
N HIS A 52 -13.46 -0.72 -0.60
CA HIS A 52 -12.12 -0.89 -1.15
C HIS A 52 -11.38 -1.95 -0.31
N ILE A 53 -10.70 -2.86 -0.98
CA ILE A 53 -9.96 -3.96 -0.38
C ILE A 53 -8.55 -4.07 -0.99
N CYS A 54 -7.73 -4.93 -0.41
CA CYS A 54 -6.35 -5.17 -0.83
C CYS A 54 -6.23 -5.34 -2.35
N ALA A 55 -5.18 -4.77 -2.94
CA ALA A 55 -4.89 -4.83 -4.37
C ALA A 55 -4.81 -6.25 -4.94
N TYR A 56 -4.29 -7.18 -4.15
CA TYR A 56 -4.01 -8.54 -4.57
C TYR A 56 -5.29 -9.38 -4.67
N PRO A 57 -5.61 -9.99 -5.83
CA PRO A 57 -6.87 -10.72 -6.05
C PRO A 57 -7.01 -11.99 -5.21
N ASP A 58 -5.88 -12.61 -4.89
CA ASP A 58 -5.72 -13.79 -4.03
C ASP A 58 -5.73 -13.45 -2.52
N CYS A 59 -5.79 -12.17 -2.16
CA CYS A 59 -5.99 -11.74 -0.77
C CYS A 59 -7.49 -11.76 -0.41
N ASP A 60 -7.87 -12.55 0.58
CA ASP A 60 -9.21 -12.65 1.17
C ASP A 60 -9.47 -11.60 2.27
N GLY A 61 -8.57 -10.64 2.44
CA GLY A 61 -8.74 -9.49 3.33
C GLY A 61 -9.93 -8.61 2.91
N ILE A 62 -11.02 -8.67 3.69
CA ILE A 62 -12.33 -8.09 3.36
C ILE A 62 -12.52 -6.60 3.71
N LEU A 63 -11.57 -5.94 4.40
CA LEU A 63 -11.74 -4.56 4.88
C LEU A 63 -10.45 -3.74 4.79
N ARG A 64 -10.53 -2.42 4.54
CA ARG A 64 -9.37 -1.52 4.59
C ARG A 64 -8.66 -1.41 5.96
N ARG A 65 -9.28 -1.86 7.05
CA ARG A 65 -8.70 -1.69 8.41
C ARG A 65 -7.39 -2.46 8.61
N ILE A 66 -7.05 -3.36 7.70
CA ILE A 66 -5.80 -4.13 7.66
C ILE A 66 -4.74 -3.49 6.75
N GLU A 67 -4.99 -2.32 6.17
CA GLU A 67 -4.05 -1.63 5.28
C GLU A 67 -3.34 -0.48 6.00
N TRP A 68 -2.01 -0.53 6.06
CA TRP A 68 -1.18 0.51 6.69
C TRP A 68 -0.33 1.22 5.64
N PRO A 69 -0.12 2.54 5.74
CA PRO A 69 0.92 3.20 4.95
C PRO A 69 2.27 2.51 5.19
N TRP A 70 3.06 2.31 4.13
CA TRP A 70 4.37 1.68 4.24
C TRP A 70 5.29 2.38 5.25
N SER A 71 5.20 3.71 5.36
CA SER A 71 5.93 4.49 6.36
C SER A 71 5.57 4.14 7.80
N ILE A 72 4.29 3.81 8.07
CA ILE A 72 3.84 3.38 9.38
C ILE A 72 4.30 1.94 9.64
N TYR A 73 4.17 1.04 8.66
CA TYR A 73 4.71 -0.32 8.74
C TYR A 73 6.21 -0.31 9.08
N ARG A 74 7.02 0.50 8.40
CA ARG A 74 8.46 0.65 8.67
C ARG A 74 8.78 1.24 10.04
N SER A 75 7.86 1.96 10.67
CA SER A 75 8.06 2.41 12.06
C SER A 75 8.10 1.23 13.05
N TRP A 76 7.49 0.10 12.68
CA TRP A 76 7.53 -1.16 13.42
C TRP A 76 8.61 -2.11 12.89
N HIS A 77 8.94 -2.03 11.60
CA HIS A 77 9.97 -2.84 10.92
C HIS A 77 11.08 -1.96 10.31
N PRO A 78 12.00 -1.42 11.13
CA PRO A 78 13.00 -0.45 10.69
C PRO A 78 14.06 -1.04 9.74
N ASP A 79 14.22 -2.37 9.73
CA ASP A 79 15.10 -3.14 8.84
C ASP A 79 14.59 -3.19 7.39
N GLN A 80 13.33 -2.87 7.16
CA GLN A 80 12.68 -2.97 5.85
C GLN A 80 13.05 -1.80 4.93
N PRO A 81 13.09 -2.02 3.60
CA PRO A 81 13.60 -1.05 2.64
C PRO A 81 12.74 0.21 2.61
N ALA A 82 13.37 1.36 2.33
CA ALA A 82 12.66 2.64 2.26
C ALA A 82 11.54 2.65 1.21
N THR A 83 11.78 1.97 0.09
CA THR A 83 10.80 1.71 -0.96
C THR A 83 10.56 0.21 -1.03
N PRO A 84 9.32 -0.28 -0.84
CA PRO A 84 9.03 -1.69 -0.99
C PRO A 84 8.89 -2.06 -2.46
N GLU A 85 8.78 -3.36 -2.71
CA GLU A 85 8.53 -3.95 -4.00
C GLU A 85 7.13 -4.59 -4.01
N GLN A 86 6.48 -4.58 -5.17
CA GLN A 86 5.25 -5.36 -5.36
C GLN A 86 5.56 -6.85 -5.32
N ASP A 87 4.54 -7.65 -5.01
CA ASP A 87 4.60 -9.12 -4.98
C ASP A 87 5.58 -9.74 -3.96
N ILE A 88 6.24 -8.93 -3.13
CA ILE A 88 7.07 -9.40 -2.01
C ILE A 88 6.24 -9.50 -0.74
N ILE A 89 6.34 -10.66 -0.07
CA ILE A 89 5.76 -10.90 1.25
C ILE A 89 6.74 -10.39 2.31
N TYR A 90 6.30 -9.43 3.10
CA TYR A 90 7.03 -8.86 4.22
C TYR A 90 6.63 -9.53 5.54
N PRO A 91 7.47 -9.48 6.58
CA PRO A 91 7.11 -10.00 7.89
C PRO A 91 5.91 -9.24 8.50
N ALA A 92 5.12 -9.94 9.31
CA ALA A 92 4.00 -9.38 10.07
C ALA A 92 4.46 -8.63 11.32
#